data_AF-A0A0K8UWN3-F1
#
_entry.id   AF-A0A0K8UWN3-F1
#
_cell.length_a   1.000
_cell.length_b   1.000
_cell.length_c   1.000
_cell.angle_alpha   90.00
_cell.angle_beta   90.00
_cell.angle_gamma   90.00
#
_symmetry.space_group_name_H-M   'P 1'
#
loop_
_entity.id
_entity.type
_entity.pdbx_description
1 polymer ?
#
loop_
_entity_poly.entity_id
_entity_poly.type
_entity_poly.pdbx_seq_one_letter_code
_entity_poly.pdbx_strand_id
1 'polypeptide(L)'
;MGTRRSVIELSEKVLTSADRLRCTLIHELCHAATWIFNGEGGHGSTWKQWALRANQVFPEIPKIGVCHQYDIEYKYTYKCTLCGAKSHAHSKSKKVENIRCSFCHGAIEIFLNKKDKDGNILPTPVREPTGFAKFVKDNYKLYKRPDLKHADVMKKLSTEFASLKIPE
;
A
#
# COMPACT_ATOMS: atom_id res chain seq x y z
N MET A 1 37.09 14.76 -4.22
CA MET A 1 36.43 13.68 -3.48
C MET A 1 34.94 14.02 -3.37
N GLY A 2 34.05 13.11 -3.75
CA GLY A 2 32.61 13.37 -3.73
C GLY A 2 32.02 13.28 -2.31
N THR A 3 31.03 14.13 -2.01
CA THR A 3 30.27 14.06 -0.75
C THR A 3 29.25 12.92 -0.84
N ARG A 4 29.30 11.97 0.10
CA ARG A 4 28.27 10.92 0.23
C ARG A 4 27.07 11.46 1.00
N ARG A 5 25.86 11.19 0.51
CA ARG A 5 24.58 11.55 1.14
C ARG A 5 23.67 10.33 1.21
N SER A 6 22.85 10.25 2.25
CA SER A 6 21.79 9.25 2.41
C SER A 6 20.48 9.95 2.80
N VAL A 7 19.34 9.38 2.39
CA VAL A 7 17.99 9.81 2.77
C VAL A 7 17.24 8.55 3.16
N ILE A 8 16.55 8.59 4.30
CA ILE A 8 15.72 7.49 4.79
C ILE A 8 14.26 7.91 4.61
N GLU A 9 13.51 7.10 3.88
CA GLU A 9 12.07 7.27 3.69
C GLU A 9 11.32 6.15 4.40
N LEU A 10 10.30 6.51 5.19
CA LEU A 10 9.55 5.58 6.02
C LEU A 10 8.09 5.53 5.59
N SER A 11 7.51 4.33 5.52
CA SER A 11 6.14 4.11 5.06
C SER A 11 5.16 3.97 6.22
N GLU A 12 4.25 4.94 6.38
CA GLU A 12 3.16 4.90 7.37
C GLU A 12 2.25 3.68 7.21
N LYS A 13 2.15 3.11 6.00
CA LYS A 13 1.33 1.93 5.71
C LYS A 13 1.96 0.62 6.20
N VAL A 14 3.26 0.65 6.48
CA VAL A 14 4.05 -0.51 6.92
C VAL A 14 4.37 -0.38 8.41
N LEU A 15 4.73 0.84 8.84
CA LEU A 15 5.13 1.17 10.21
C LEU A 15 3.90 1.56 11.04
N THR A 16 3.08 0.55 11.34
CA THR A 16 1.80 0.71 12.05
C THR A 16 1.91 0.61 13.57
N SER A 17 3.12 0.42 14.12
CA SER A 17 3.38 0.41 15.56
C SER A 17 4.74 1.03 15.90
N ALA A 18 4.90 1.46 17.16
CA ALA A 18 6.15 2.04 17.64
C ALA A 18 7.33 1.08 17.53
N ASP A 19 7.13 -0.21 17.82
CA ASP A 19 8.18 -1.23 17.68
C ASP A 19 8.62 -1.41 16.23
N ARG A 20 7.69 -1.43 15.27
CA ARG A 20 8.03 -1.49 13.83
C ARG A 20 8.84 -0.27 13.42
N LEU A 21 8.40 0.93 13.81
CA LEU A 21 9.11 2.17 13.50
C LEU A 21 10.54 2.13 14.05
N ARG A 22 10.71 1.77 15.33
CA ARG A 22 12.02 1.69 15.98
C ARG A 22 12.95 0.71 15.27
N CYS A 23 12.46 -0.52 15.03
CA CYS A 23 13.26 -1.58 14.41
C CYS A 23 13.61 -1.26 12.94
N THR A 24 12.68 -0.70 12.16
CA THR A 24 12.95 -0.31 10.77
C THR A 24 13.87 0.91 10.71
N LEU A 25 13.63 1.95 11.49
CA LEU A 25 14.46 3.15 11.47
C LEU A 25 15.93 2.82 11.79
N ILE A 26 16.18 2.00 12.81
CA ILE A 26 17.56 1.65 13.16
C ILE A 26 18.23 0.75 12.10
N HIS A 27 17.45 -0.10 11.42
CA HIS A 27 17.91 -0.90 10.28
C HIS A 27 18.35 0.01 9.12
N GLU A 28 17.52 0.98 8.74
CA GLU A 28 17.83 1.93 7.67
C GLU A 28 18.99 2.87 8.05
N LEU A 29 19.12 3.23 9.34
CA LEU A 29 20.28 3.96 9.84
C LEU A 29 21.58 3.15 9.73
N CYS A 30 21.53 1.83 9.90
CA CYS A 30 22.70 0.97 9.66
C CYS A 30 23.10 0.99 8.17
N HIS A 31 22.13 1.02 7.25
CA HIS A 31 22.42 1.24 5.82
C HIS A 31 23.04 2.62 5.57
N ALA A 32 22.46 3.68 6.15
CA ALA A 32 22.97 5.04 6.01
C ALA A 32 24.41 5.16 6.54
N ALA A 33 24.71 4.58 7.71
CA ALA A 33 26.06 4.57 8.28
C ALA A 33 27.05 3.79 7.39
N THR A 34 26.65 2.62 6.91
CA THR A 34 27.46 1.80 5.99
C THR A 34 27.81 2.57 4.72
N TRP A 35 26.84 3.31 4.16
CA TRP A 35 27.08 4.15 2.99
C TRP A 35 27.97 5.36 3.29
N ILE A 36 27.60 6.16 4.30
CA ILE A 36 28.26 7.43 4.63
C ILE A 36 29.69 7.24 5.09
N PHE A 37 29.97 6.23 5.93
CA PHE A 37 31.31 6.03 6.48
C PHE A 37 32.15 5.10 5.60
N ASN A 38 31.59 3.99 5.12
CA ASN A 38 32.36 2.92 4.46
C ASN A 38 32.21 2.90 2.94
N GLY A 39 31.11 3.45 2.40
CA GLY A 39 30.89 3.52 0.95
C GLY A 39 30.39 2.18 0.41
N GLU A 40 29.89 1.35 1.30
CA GLU A 40 29.36 0.03 1.03
C GLU A 40 27.83 0.06 1.08
N GLY A 41 27.20 -0.97 0.52
CA GLY A 41 25.75 -1.15 0.54
C GLY A 41 25.36 -2.58 0.95
N GLY A 42 24.06 -2.82 1.08
CA GLY A 42 23.51 -4.11 1.49
C GLY A 42 23.82 -4.48 2.95
N HIS A 43 23.67 -5.77 3.27
CA HIS A 43 23.79 -6.32 4.64
C HIS A 43 25.11 -7.08 4.89
N GLY A 44 26.21 -6.56 4.32
CA GLY A 44 27.56 -7.12 4.44
C GLY A 44 28.16 -7.06 5.85
N SER A 45 29.44 -7.38 5.98
CA SER A 45 30.18 -7.33 7.26
C SER A 45 30.09 -5.97 7.94
N THR A 46 30.27 -4.88 7.19
CA THR A 46 30.19 -3.51 7.70
C THR A 46 28.81 -3.17 8.25
N TRP A 47 27.75 -3.54 7.54
CA TRP A 47 26.38 -3.34 8.02
C TRP A 47 26.14 -4.10 9.33
N LYS A 48 26.62 -5.35 9.42
CA LYS A 48 26.51 -6.16 10.65
C LYS A 48 27.28 -5.54 11.83
N GLN A 49 28.41 -4.89 11.58
CA GLN A 49 29.14 -4.16 12.63
C GLN A 49 28.36 -2.95 13.13
N TRP A 50 27.74 -2.16 12.24
CA TRP A 50 26.87 -1.06 12.64
C TRP A 50 25.64 -1.54 13.42
N ALA A 51 25.00 -2.62 12.96
CA ALA A 51 23.90 -3.26 13.68
C ALA A 51 24.33 -3.78 15.05
N LEU A 52 25.50 -4.40 15.17
CA LEU A 52 26.04 -4.86 16.46
C LEU A 52 26.28 -3.68 17.41
N ARG A 53 26.91 -2.60 16.92
CA ARG A 53 27.14 -1.39 17.69
C ARG A 53 25.84 -0.77 18.18
N ALA A 54 24.83 -0.70 17.32
CA ALA A 54 23.51 -0.21 17.70
C ALA A 54 22.87 -1.05 18.83
N ASN A 55 22.90 -2.38 18.73
CA ASN A 55 22.40 -3.26 19.80
C ASN A 55 23.21 -3.14 21.11
N GLN A 56 24.51 -2.81 21.06
CA GLN A 56 25.33 -2.58 22.25
C GLN A 56 24.97 -1.28 22.96
N VAL A 57 24.65 -0.24 22.20
CA VAL A 57 24.23 1.07 22.74
C VAL A 57 22.79 1.03 23.26
N PHE A 58 21.93 0.26 22.58
CA PHE A 58 20.52 0.10 22.91
C PHE A 58 20.24 -1.38 23.24
N PRO A 59 20.65 -1.89 24.42
CA PRO A 59 20.42 -3.28 24.79
C PRO A 59 18.93 -3.63 24.98
N GLU A 60 18.07 -2.63 25.16
CA GLU A 60 16.63 -2.78 25.32
C GLU A 60 15.89 -3.09 24.01
N ILE A 61 16.52 -2.85 22.86
CA ILE A 61 15.90 -3.17 21.56
C ILE A 61 16.20 -4.61 21.14
N PRO A 62 15.26 -5.29 20.47
CA PRO A 62 15.52 -6.59 19.90
C PRO A 62 16.69 -6.56 18.90
N LYS A 63 17.38 -7.70 18.78
CA LYS A 63 18.48 -7.86 17.84
C LYS A 63 18.09 -7.41 16.43
N ILE A 64 18.77 -6.37 15.95
CA ILE A 64 18.58 -5.86 14.58
C ILE A 64 18.95 -6.95 13.56
N GLY A 65 17.95 -7.45 12.83
CA GLY A 65 18.09 -8.47 11.79
C GLY A 65 18.33 -7.88 10.40
N VAL A 66 18.82 -8.71 9.48
CA VAL A 66 18.99 -8.37 8.05
C VAL A 66 17.67 -8.27 7.29
N CYS A 67 16.61 -8.89 7.84
CA CYS A 67 15.26 -8.83 7.29
C CYS A 67 14.31 -8.25 8.35
N HIS A 68 13.26 -7.58 7.87
CA HIS A 68 12.12 -7.21 8.70
C HIS A 68 11.32 -8.46 9.09
N GLN A 69 10.90 -8.56 10.35
CA GLN A 69 10.18 -9.72 10.91
C GLN A 69 8.70 -9.41 11.22
N TYR A 70 8.04 -8.63 10.37
CA TYR A 70 6.63 -8.29 10.58
C TYR A 70 5.79 -8.57 9.34
N ASP A 71 4.54 -8.97 9.59
CA ASP A 71 3.55 -9.12 8.54
C ASP A 71 3.02 -7.74 8.13
N ILE A 72 3.04 -7.49 6.82
CA ILE A 72 2.49 -6.26 6.24
C ILE A 72 1.01 -6.51 5.93
N GLU A 73 0.15 -5.68 6.49
CA GLU A 73 -1.27 -5.72 6.18
C GLU A 73 -1.55 -4.99 4.87
N TYR A 74 -2.12 -5.72 3.93
CA TYR A 74 -2.49 -5.17 2.63
C TYR A 74 -4.01 -5.00 2.54
N LYS A 75 -4.44 -3.84 2.06
CA LYS A 75 -5.86 -3.53 1.86
C LYS A 75 -6.48 -4.37 0.74
N TYR A 76 -5.71 -4.75 -0.28
CA TYR A 76 -6.20 -5.49 -1.43
C TYR A 76 -5.40 -6.76 -1.67
N THR A 77 -6.10 -7.83 -2.04
CA THR A 77 -5.52 -9.09 -2.54
C THR A 77 -5.96 -9.30 -3.97
N TYR A 78 -5.02 -9.58 -4.87
CA TYR A 78 -5.25 -9.92 -6.26
C TYR A 78 -5.08 -11.43 -6.39
N LYS A 79 -6.12 -12.14 -6.81
CA LYS A 79 -6.11 -13.60 -6.95
C LYS A 79 -6.35 -13.97 -8.40
N CYS A 80 -5.47 -14.79 -8.98
CA CYS A 80 -5.69 -15.34 -10.30
C CYS A 80 -6.83 -16.35 -10.27
N THR A 81 -7.74 -16.26 -11.24
CA THR A 81 -8.88 -17.17 -11.37
C THR A 81 -8.50 -18.53 -11.96
N LEU A 82 -7.35 -18.64 -12.63
CA LEU A 82 -6.88 -19.89 -13.24
C LEU A 82 -5.94 -20.67 -12.32
N CYS A 83 -4.77 -20.11 -11.97
CA CYS A 83 -3.76 -20.81 -11.18
C CYS A 83 -3.84 -20.55 -9.67
N GLY A 84 -4.74 -19.66 -9.23
CA GLY A 84 -4.91 -19.34 -7.80
C GLY A 84 -3.80 -18.49 -7.17
N ALA A 85 -2.76 -18.11 -7.93
CA ALA A 85 -1.68 -17.25 -7.45
C ALA A 85 -2.22 -15.94 -6.86
N LYS A 86 -1.63 -15.51 -5.73
CA LYS A 86 -2.05 -14.31 -4.99
C LYS A 86 -0.94 -13.26 -4.94
N SER A 87 -1.31 -12.00 -5.07
CA SER A 87 -0.44 -10.85 -4.76
C SER A 87 -1.21 -9.83 -3.93
N HIS A 88 -0.48 -8.94 -3.25
CA HIS A 88 -1.06 -8.02 -2.27
C HIS A 88 -0.69 -6.57 -2.59
N ALA A 89 -1.59 -5.63 -2.30
CA ALA A 89 -1.31 -4.21 -2.51
C ALA A 89 -2.04 -3.31 -1.49
N HIS A 90 -1.44 -2.15 -1.22
CA HIS A 90 -2.05 -1.11 -0.39
C HIS A 90 -3.07 -0.24 -1.15
N SER A 91 -3.07 -0.26 -2.48
CA SER A 91 -3.99 0.48 -3.33
C SER A 91 -4.66 -0.40 -4.39
N LYS A 92 -5.86 -0.01 -4.81
CA LYS A 92 -6.56 -0.65 -5.92
C LYS A 92 -6.03 -0.06 -7.23
N SER A 93 -5.65 -0.92 -8.17
CA SER A 93 -5.30 -0.49 -9.52
C SER A 93 -6.50 0.20 -10.19
N LYS A 94 -6.23 1.27 -10.94
CA LYS A 94 -7.24 1.97 -11.74
C LYS A 94 -7.63 1.21 -13.01
N LYS A 95 -6.76 0.34 -13.52
CA LYS A 95 -6.94 -0.43 -14.77
C LYS A 95 -7.21 -1.89 -14.44
N VAL A 96 -8.36 -2.16 -13.80
CA VAL A 96 -8.67 -3.51 -13.30
C VAL A 96 -8.83 -4.51 -14.44
N GLU A 97 -9.40 -4.10 -15.59
CA GLU A 97 -9.62 -5.00 -16.73
C GLU A 97 -8.34 -5.53 -17.39
N ASN A 98 -7.20 -4.87 -17.20
CA ASN A 98 -5.95 -5.20 -17.89
C ASN A 98 -4.95 -5.98 -17.01
N ILE A 99 -5.33 -6.33 -15.78
CA ILE A 99 -4.43 -7.04 -14.86
C ILE A 99 -4.45 -8.53 -15.19
N ARG A 100 -3.30 -9.08 -15.53
CA ARG A 100 -3.11 -10.50 -15.84
C ARG A 100 -2.11 -11.14 -14.88
N CYS A 101 -2.30 -12.43 -14.62
CA CYS A 101 -1.37 -13.20 -13.81
C CYS A 101 0.02 -13.24 -14.45
N SER A 102 1.07 -12.98 -13.67
CA SER A 102 2.46 -13.06 -14.14
C SER A 102 2.91 -14.48 -14.50
N PHE A 103 2.21 -15.50 -14.01
CA PHE A 103 2.58 -16.91 -14.21
C PHE A 103 1.82 -17.57 -15.35
N CYS A 104 0.51 -17.36 -15.45
CA CYS A 104 -0.35 -18.06 -16.42
C CYS A 104 -1.14 -17.11 -17.34
N HIS A 105 -0.94 -15.80 -17.22
CA HIS A 105 -1.68 -14.76 -17.97
C HIS A 105 -3.21 -14.79 -17.79
N GLY A 106 -3.74 -15.57 -16.83
CA GLY A 106 -5.15 -15.62 -16.49
C GLY A 106 -5.70 -14.30 -15.93
N ALA A 107 -7.03 -14.19 -15.93
CA ALA A 107 -7.73 -13.06 -15.30
C ALA A 107 -7.47 -13.00 -13.79
N ILE A 108 -7.53 -11.78 -13.25
CA ILE A 108 -7.33 -11.51 -11.83
C ILE A 108 -8.60 -10.92 -11.23
N GLU A 109 -9.03 -11.52 -10.13
CA GLU A 109 -10.08 -11.00 -9.27
C GLU A 109 -9.45 -10.24 -8.09
N ILE A 110 -10.03 -9.09 -7.75
CA ILE A 110 -9.53 -8.23 -6.66
C ILE A 110 -10.43 -8.40 -5.45
N PHE A 111 -9.82 -8.61 -4.28
CA PHE A 111 -10.46 -8.71 -2.99
C PHE A 111 -10.06 -7.50 -2.12
N LEU A 112 -11.01 -6.96 -1.36
CA LEU A 112 -10.79 -5.97 -0.31
C LEU A 112 -10.70 -6.72 1.02
N ASN A 113 -9.56 -6.59 1.68
CA ASN A 113 -9.26 -7.19 2.97
C ASN A 113 -9.82 -6.29 4.08
N LYS A 114 -10.88 -6.75 4.74
CA LYS A 114 -11.47 -6.06 5.89
C LYS A 114 -11.16 -6.84 7.16
N LYS A 115 -10.95 -6.13 8.26
CA LYS A 115 -10.88 -6.74 9.59
C LYS A 115 -12.30 -6.91 10.13
N ASP A 116 -12.58 -8.06 10.72
CA ASP A 116 -13.79 -8.26 11.53
C ASP A 116 -13.60 -7.68 12.95
N LYS A 117 -14.58 -7.90 13.82
CA LYS A 117 -14.52 -7.44 15.21
C LYS A 117 -13.43 -8.15 16.02
N ASP A 118 -13.05 -9.35 15.60
CA ASP A 118 -12.07 -10.22 16.25
C ASP A 118 -10.65 -10.04 15.69
N GLY A 119 -10.48 -9.16 14.70
CA GLY A 119 -9.20 -8.84 14.06
C GLY A 119 -8.80 -9.74 12.89
N ASN A 120 -9.64 -10.71 12.49
CA ASN A 120 -9.34 -11.58 11.36
C ASN A 120 -9.54 -10.86 10.02
N ILE A 121 -8.68 -11.17 9.05
CA ILE A 121 -8.77 -10.62 7.70
C ILE A 121 -9.78 -11.44 6.88
N LEU A 122 -10.90 -10.81 6.55
CA LEU A 122 -11.91 -11.34 5.65
C LEU A 122 -11.77 -10.70 4.25
N PRO A 123 -11.27 -11.46 3.25
CA PRO A 123 -11.19 -10.98 1.88
C PRO A 123 -12.59 -10.98 1.23
N THR A 124 -13.06 -9.81 0.81
CA THR A 124 -14.35 -9.65 0.12
C THR A 124 -14.15 -9.25 -1.34
N PRO A 125 -14.79 -9.92 -2.32
CA PRO A 125 -14.64 -9.56 -3.73
C PRO A 125 -15.01 -8.09 -3.98
N VAL A 126 -14.14 -7.36 -4.68
CA VAL A 126 -14.40 -5.98 -5.07
C VAL A 126 -15.30 -5.98 -6.29
N ARG A 127 -16.59 -5.76 -6.06
CA ARG A 127 -17.60 -5.69 -7.12
C ARG A 127 -17.60 -4.34 -7.82
N GLU A 128 -18.15 -4.31 -9.03
CA GLU A 128 -18.45 -3.06 -9.71
C GLU A 128 -19.47 -2.23 -8.91
N PRO A 129 -19.34 -0.90 -8.88
CA PRO A 129 -20.36 -0.04 -8.31
C PRO A 129 -21.70 -0.27 -9.00
N THR A 130 -22.79 -0.24 -8.24
CA THR A 130 -24.17 -0.34 -8.73
C THR A 130 -24.97 0.91 -8.36
N GLY A 131 -26.11 1.11 -9.02
CA GLY A 131 -27.02 2.24 -8.76
C GLY A 131 -26.34 3.60 -8.91
N PHE A 132 -26.53 4.47 -7.91
CA PHE A 132 -25.98 5.84 -7.94
C PHE A 132 -24.45 5.87 -8.07
N ALA A 133 -23.75 4.94 -7.42
CA ALA A 133 -22.29 4.90 -7.48
C ALA A 133 -21.77 4.58 -8.89
N LYS A 134 -22.51 3.73 -9.63
CA LYS A 134 -22.23 3.48 -11.06
C LYS A 134 -22.52 4.72 -11.90
N PHE A 135 -23.68 5.33 -11.69
CA PHE A 135 -24.07 6.55 -12.41
C PHE A 135 -23.05 7.67 -12.24
N VAL A 136 -22.56 7.89 -11.00
CA VAL A 136 -21.50 8.84 -10.73
C VAL A 136 -20.22 8.44 -11.45
N LYS A 137 -19.76 7.18 -11.36
CA LYS A 137 -18.53 6.71 -12.05
C LYS A 137 -18.57 7.01 -13.55
N ASP A 138 -19.69 6.74 -14.20
CA ASP A 138 -19.85 6.84 -15.65
C ASP A 138 -20.03 8.30 -16.10
N ASN A 139 -20.72 9.14 -15.31
CA ASN A 139 -21.07 10.51 -15.70
C ASN A 139 -20.16 11.59 -15.10
N TYR A 140 -19.37 11.32 -14.05
CA TYR A 140 -18.63 12.35 -13.33
C TYR A 140 -17.75 13.21 -14.23
N LYS A 141 -17.09 12.62 -15.23
CA LYS A 141 -16.24 13.37 -16.17
C LYS A 141 -17.02 14.32 -17.08
N LEU A 142 -18.28 14.02 -17.38
CA LEU A 142 -19.15 14.86 -18.21
C LEU A 142 -19.58 16.13 -17.45
N TYR A 143 -19.84 15.99 -16.15
CA TYR A 143 -20.30 17.08 -15.31
C TYR A 143 -19.16 17.85 -14.61
N LYS A 144 -17.96 17.26 -14.54
CA LYS A 144 -16.78 17.93 -13.99
C LYS A 144 -16.31 19.03 -14.93
N ARG A 145 -16.34 20.27 -14.42
CA ARG A 145 -15.77 21.44 -15.10
C ARG A 145 -14.74 22.14 -14.20
N PRO A 146 -13.78 22.89 -14.77
CA PRO A 146 -12.72 23.56 -13.98
C PRO A 146 -13.26 24.57 -12.95
N ASP A 147 -14.42 25.16 -13.24
CA ASP A 147 -15.13 26.17 -12.43
C ASP A 147 -15.98 25.57 -11.30
N LEU A 148 -16.23 24.26 -11.29
CA LEU A 148 -17.12 23.61 -10.33
C LEU A 148 -16.35 22.83 -9.27
N LYS A 149 -16.73 23.00 -8.00
CA LYS A 149 -16.18 22.20 -6.91
C LYS A 149 -16.77 20.79 -6.95
N HIS A 150 -16.05 19.83 -6.38
CA HIS A 150 -16.49 18.44 -6.28
C HIS A 150 -17.90 18.32 -5.68
N ALA A 151 -18.20 19.09 -4.63
CA ALA A 151 -19.50 19.09 -3.97
C ALA A 151 -20.65 19.47 -4.92
N ASP A 152 -20.42 20.47 -5.78
CA ASP A 152 -21.43 20.95 -6.72
C ASP A 152 -21.71 19.92 -7.82
N VAL A 153 -20.66 19.27 -8.32
CA VAL A 153 -20.76 18.17 -9.29
C VAL A 153 -21.54 17.00 -8.69
N MET A 154 -21.27 16.63 -7.43
CA MET A 154 -22.00 15.55 -6.75
C MET A 154 -23.47 15.90 -6.52
N LYS A 155 -23.78 17.14 -6.14
CA LYS A 155 -25.16 17.61 -5.97
C LYS A 155 -25.93 17.51 -7.29
N LYS A 156 -25.31 17.95 -8.39
CA LYS A 156 -25.92 17.87 -9.73
C LYS A 156 -26.18 16.42 -10.14
N LEU A 157 -25.18 15.54 -10.02
CA LEU A 157 -25.35 14.12 -10.32
C LEU A 157 -26.44 13.45 -9.47
N SER A 158 -26.59 13.85 -8.20
CA SER A 158 -27.66 13.35 -7.34
C SER A 158 -29.05 13.75 -7.83
N THR A 159 -29.22 15.00 -8.28
CA THR A 159 -30.50 15.47 -8.85
C THR A 159 -30.82 14.71 -10.14
N GLU A 160 -29.86 14.59 -11.06
CA GLU A 160 -30.05 13.86 -12.33
C GLU A 160 -30.43 12.39 -12.10
N PHE A 161 -29.76 11.72 -11.16
CA PHE A 161 -30.07 10.33 -10.83
C PHE A 161 -31.44 10.16 -10.16
N ALA A 162 -31.90 11.15 -9.39
CA ALA A 162 -33.23 11.14 -8.79
C ALA A 162 -34.33 11.32 -9.86
N SER A 163 -34.11 12.18 -10.85
CA SER A 163 -35.03 12.37 -11.97
C SER A 163 -35.18 11.11 -12.83
N LEU A 164 -34.13 10.30 -12.98
CA LEU A 164 -34.17 9.01 -13.69
C LEU A 164 -34.96 7.92 -12.96
N LYS A 165 -35.28 8.10 -11.67
CA LYS A 165 -35.96 7.11 -10.82
C LYS A 165 -37.47 7.27 -10.76
N ILE A 166 -38.04 8.28 -11.42
CA ILE A 166 -39.50 8.48 -11.44
C ILE A 166 -40.05 7.70 -12.64
N PRO A 167 -40.76 6.57 -12.45
CA PRO A 167 -41.57 6.00 -13.51
C PRO A 167 -42.85 6.84 -13.65
N GLU A 168 -43.30 7.08 -14.87
CA GLU A 168 -44.72 7.39 -15.14
C GLU A 168 -45.61 6.19 -14.76
#